data_AF-A0A842NFM0-F1
#
_entry.id   AF-A0A842NFM0-F1
#
_cell.length_a   1.000
_cell.length_b   1.000
_cell.length_c   1.000
_cell.angle_alpha   90.00
_cell.angle_beta   90.00
_cell.angle_gamma   90.00
#
_symmetry.space_group_name_H-M   'P 1'
#
loop_
_entity.id
_entity.type
_entity.pdbx_description
1 polymer ?
#
loop_
_entity_poly.entity_id
_entity_poly.type
_entity_poly.pdbx_seq_one_letter_code
_entity_poly.pdbx_strand_id
1 'polypeptide(L)'
;KTSEVTQNCFIFDETELLMINNDNGKGAIFSSTDILGINQEKVFSNIWKNSIKTKIVADMTKSEAHEIYKIIKIINEVGLIHILNSTMISKKPELDMIKLLEKNGINLKLKALDDVIEIIDAIIHITCSGHVNLEANTKNITIESKLNSGHSLPWVSILDGYLQKQGYKTRVVYQNNSNKGEKTHIKISKN
;
A
#
# COMPACT_ATOMS: atom_id res chain seq x y z
N LYS A 1 -5.11 -9.11 -10.27
CA LYS A 1 -5.61 -8.12 -11.25
C LYS A 1 -5.42 -6.71 -10.69
N THR A 2 -4.46 -5.96 -11.24
CA THR A 2 -4.60 -4.50 -11.39
C THR A 2 -5.95 -4.22 -12.05
N SER A 3 -6.63 -3.12 -11.70
CA SER A 3 -7.94 -2.80 -12.27
C SER A 3 -7.92 -2.97 -13.78
N GLU A 4 -8.81 -3.82 -14.28
CA GLU A 4 -8.95 -4.05 -15.71
C GLU A 4 -9.53 -2.78 -16.29
N VAL A 5 -8.73 -2.04 -17.06
CA VAL A 5 -9.21 -0.84 -17.76
C VAL A 5 -10.14 -1.33 -18.85
N THR A 6 -11.42 -1.42 -18.51
CA THR A 6 -12.47 -1.92 -19.41
C THR A 6 -12.64 -1.02 -20.63
N GLN A 7 -12.28 0.26 -20.51
CA GLN A 7 -12.38 1.22 -21.59
C GLN A 7 -11.40 2.38 -21.38
N ASN A 8 -10.64 2.71 -22.42
CA ASN A 8 -9.84 3.94 -22.47
C ASN A 8 -10.75 5.07 -22.96
N CYS A 9 -10.99 6.08 -22.12
CA CYS A 9 -11.78 7.25 -22.48
C CYS A 9 -11.09 8.55 -22.07
N PHE A 10 -11.31 9.60 -22.86
CA PHE A 10 -10.95 10.98 -22.55
C PHE A 10 -12.23 11.81 -22.53
N ILE A 11 -12.39 12.62 -21.48
CA ILE A 11 -13.53 13.51 -21.29
C ILE A 11 -13.00 14.94 -21.40
N PHE A 12 -13.58 15.73 -22.29
CA PHE A 12 -13.25 17.16 -22.45
C PHE A 12 -14.46 17.98 -22.07
N ASP A 13 -14.30 18.84 -21.06
CA ASP A 13 -15.28 19.84 -20.62
C ASP A 13 -16.72 19.31 -20.50
N GLU A 14 -16.87 18.05 -20.07
CA GLU A 14 -18.15 17.31 -19.91
C GLU A 14 -19.01 17.15 -21.18
N THR A 15 -18.58 17.70 -22.31
CA THR A 15 -19.37 17.83 -23.54
C THR A 15 -18.87 16.95 -24.66
N GLU A 16 -17.59 16.56 -24.64
CA GLU A 16 -16.98 15.68 -25.62
C GLU A 16 -16.35 14.46 -24.96
N LEU A 17 -16.62 13.30 -25.56
CA LEU A 17 -16.06 12.02 -25.12
C LEU A 17 -15.31 11.37 -26.28
N LEU A 18 -14.02 11.10 -26.09
CA LEU A 18 -13.25 10.23 -26.97
C LEU A 18 -13.12 8.85 -26.34
N MET A 19 -13.67 7.83 -27.00
CA MET A 19 -13.50 6.44 -26.60
C MET A 19 -12.55 5.73 -27.53
N ILE A 20 -11.57 5.01 -26.98
CA ILE A 20 -10.64 4.18 -27.74
C ILE A 20 -11.00 2.71 -27.52
N ASN A 21 -11.23 1.99 -28.60
CA ASN A 21 -11.44 0.55 -28.57
C ASN A 21 -10.09 -0.16 -28.30
N ASN A 22 -10.06 -0.97 -27.24
CA ASN A 22 -8.85 -1.68 -26.80
C ASN A 22 -8.38 -2.77 -27.79
N ASP A 23 -9.27 -3.30 -28.63
CA ASP A 23 -8.97 -4.43 -29.52
C ASP A 23 -8.34 -3.98 -30.84
N ASN A 24 -8.72 -2.79 -31.34
CA ASN A 24 -8.31 -2.32 -32.66
C ASN A 24 -7.75 -0.89 -32.67
N GLY A 25 -7.70 -0.21 -31.52
CA GLY A 25 -7.18 1.15 -31.38
C GLY A 25 -8.02 2.24 -32.05
N LYS A 26 -9.19 1.91 -32.61
CA LYS A 26 -10.07 2.92 -33.24
C LYS A 26 -10.71 3.81 -32.18
N GLY A 27 -10.65 5.11 -32.44
CA GLY A 27 -11.30 6.13 -31.62
C GLY A 27 -12.66 6.53 -32.19
N ALA A 28 -13.62 6.79 -31.32
CA ALA A 28 -14.87 7.47 -31.67
C ALA A 28 -15.04 8.71 -30.79
N ILE A 29 -15.38 9.83 -31.41
CA ILE A 29 -15.70 11.09 -30.72
C ILE A 29 -17.22 11.21 -30.65
N PHE A 30 -17.73 11.47 -29.45
CA PHE A 30 -19.12 11.75 -29.19
C PHE A 30 -19.23 13.19 -28.69
N SER A 31 -19.95 14.03 -29.43
CA SER A 31 -20.23 15.42 -29.08
C SER A 31 -21.64 15.52 -28.47
N SER A 32 -21.80 16.37 -27.45
CA SER A 32 -23.10 16.70 -26.82
C SER A 32 -23.80 15.50 -26.18
N THR A 33 -23.04 14.66 -25.49
CA THR A 33 -23.59 13.51 -24.77
C THR A 33 -23.63 13.76 -23.26
N ASP A 34 -24.38 14.75 -22.79
CA ASP A 34 -24.43 15.14 -21.37
C ASP A 34 -24.66 13.92 -20.44
N ILE A 35 -25.59 13.03 -20.82
CA ILE A 35 -25.90 11.82 -20.03
C ILE A 35 -24.73 10.82 -20.02
N LEU A 36 -24.04 10.62 -21.15
CA LEU A 36 -22.89 9.71 -21.22
C LEU A 36 -21.65 10.32 -20.57
N GLY A 37 -21.44 11.63 -20.71
CA GLY A 37 -20.39 12.40 -20.06
C GLY A 37 -20.49 12.28 -18.54
N ILE A 38 -21.67 12.60 -17.99
CA ILE A 38 -21.96 12.46 -16.54
C ILE A 38 -21.76 11.01 -16.06
N ASN A 39 -22.18 10.01 -16.86
CA ASN A 39 -22.00 8.61 -16.48
C ASN A 39 -20.52 8.20 -16.46
N GLN A 40 -19.76 8.57 -17.50
CA GLN A 40 -18.33 8.28 -17.59
C GLN A 40 -17.53 9.03 -16.51
N GLU A 41 -17.91 10.26 -16.18
CA GLU A 41 -17.31 11.02 -15.08
C GLU A 41 -17.57 10.35 -13.72
N LYS A 42 -18.78 9.80 -13.48
CA LYS A 42 -19.06 9.01 -12.27
C LYS A 42 -18.23 7.74 -12.20
N VAL A 43 -18.09 7.02 -13.31
CA VAL A 43 -17.25 5.82 -13.41
C VAL A 43 -15.78 6.18 -13.16
N PHE A 44 -15.27 7.22 -13.83
CA PHE A 44 -13.92 7.74 -13.62
C PHE A 44 -13.71 8.16 -12.17
N SER A 45 -14.63 8.94 -11.59
CA SER A 45 -14.58 9.38 -10.19
C SER A 45 -14.54 8.20 -9.23
N ASN A 46 -15.28 7.12 -9.50
CA ASN A 46 -15.23 5.92 -8.70
C ASN A 46 -13.89 5.19 -8.82
N ILE A 47 -13.33 5.09 -10.03
CA ILE A 47 -11.98 4.52 -10.25
C ILE A 47 -10.93 5.39 -9.56
N TRP A 48 -11.03 6.71 -9.69
CA TRP A 48 -10.12 7.70 -9.16
C TRP A 48 -10.14 7.75 -7.63
N LYS A 49 -11.31 7.67 -7.00
CA LYS A 49 -11.45 7.56 -5.54
C LYS A 49 -10.74 6.35 -4.96
N ASN A 50 -10.64 5.27 -5.74
CA ASN A 50 -9.95 4.04 -5.37
C ASN A 50 -8.52 3.97 -5.94
N SER A 51 -8.06 5.04 -6.61
CA SER A 51 -6.73 5.11 -7.19
C SER A 51 -5.68 5.44 -6.14
N ILE A 52 -4.42 5.16 -6.47
CA ILE A 52 -3.28 5.39 -5.60
C ILE A 52 -2.36 6.43 -6.23
N LYS A 53 -1.90 7.39 -5.44
CA LYS A 53 -0.87 8.35 -5.86
C LYS A 53 0.44 7.62 -6.17
N THR A 54 0.94 7.76 -7.39
CA THR A 54 2.15 7.07 -7.89
C THR A 54 3.43 7.89 -7.74
N LYS A 55 3.36 9.18 -7.36
CA LYS A 55 4.54 10.07 -7.30
C LYS A 55 5.68 9.49 -6.44
N ILE A 56 5.34 8.74 -5.40
CA ILE A 56 6.29 8.16 -4.44
C ILE A 56 7.10 7.01 -5.06
N VAL A 57 6.52 6.33 -6.06
CA VAL A 57 7.14 5.20 -6.76
C VAL A 57 7.62 5.60 -8.16
N ALA A 58 7.65 6.90 -8.48
CA ALA A 58 7.99 7.40 -9.81
C ALA A 58 9.47 7.19 -10.16
N ASP A 59 10.35 7.29 -9.16
CA ASP A 59 11.79 7.06 -9.30
C ASP A 59 12.17 5.57 -9.11
N MET A 60 11.19 4.72 -8.79
CA MET A 60 11.38 3.27 -8.62
C MET A 60 11.25 2.53 -9.95
N THR A 61 11.84 1.34 -10.03
CA THR A 61 11.64 0.46 -11.19
C THR A 61 10.19 -0.04 -11.24
N LYS A 62 9.74 -0.42 -12.45
CA LYS A 62 8.42 -1.05 -12.66
C LYS A 62 8.21 -2.27 -11.75
N SER A 63 9.27 -3.04 -11.48
CA SER A 63 9.20 -4.24 -10.65
C SER A 63 8.95 -3.88 -9.18
N GLU A 64 9.65 -2.89 -8.64
CA GLU A 64 9.50 -2.43 -7.25
C GLU A 64 8.12 -1.79 -7.03
N ALA A 65 7.70 -0.91 -7.94
CA ALA A 65 6.37 -0.33 -7.89
C ALA A 65 5.29 -1.43 -7.93
N HIS A 66 5.43 -2.42 -8.81
CA HIS A 66 4.49 -3.54 -8.89
C HIS A 66 4.46 -4.37 -7.59
N GLU A 67 5.61 -4.62 -6.98
CA GLU A 67 5.71 -5.33 -5.70
C GLU A 67 4.99 -4.56 -4.59
N ILE A 68 5.24 -3.25 -4.45
CA ILE A 68 4.56 -2.36 -3.49
C ILE A 68 3.04 -2.43 -3.66
N TYR A 69 2.53 -2.30 -4.89
CA TYR A 69 1.10 -2.40 -5.16
C TYR A 69 0.53 -3.77 -4.80
N LYS A 70 1.28 -4.83 -5.09
CA LYS A 70 0.86 -6.20 -4.78
C LYS A 70 0.77 -6.41 -3.26
N ILE A 71 1.74 -5.89 -2.49
CA ILE A 71 1.71 -5.92 -1.02
C ILE A 71 0.46 -5.19 -0.52
N ILE A 72 0.25 -3.94 -0.92
CA ILE A 72 -0.90 -3.13 -0.48
C ILE A 72 -2.20 -3.86 -0.75
N LYS A 73 -2.33 -4.41 -1.96
CA LYS A 73 -3.53 -5.13 -2.38
C LYS A 73 -3.82 -6.35 -1.49
N ILE A 74 -2.83 -7.21 -1.29
CA ILE A 74 -2.99 -8.42 -0.47
C ILE A 74 -3.43 -8.05 0.94
N ILE A 75 -2.79 -7.04 1.53
CA ILE A 75 -3.06 -6.64 2.91
C ILE A 75 -4.45 -6.01 3.05
N ASN A 76 -4.88 -5.20 2.09
CA ASN A 76 -6.23 -4.63 2.09
C ASN A 76 -7.32 -5.70 1.89
N GLU A 77 -7.06 -6.75 1.11
CA GLU A 77 -8.06 -7.79 0.82
C GLU A 77 -8.16 -8.84 1.93
N VAL A 78 -7.04 -9.31 2.48
CA VAL A 78 -7.01 -10.47 3.40
C VAL A 78 -6.22 -10.25 4.69
N GLY A 79 -5.57 -9.09 4.86
CA GLY A 79 -4.69 -8.83 6.00
C GLY A 79 -5.40 -8.89 7.36
N LEU A 80 -6.58 -8.27 7.48
CA LEU A 80 -7.33 -8.24 8.74
C LEU A 80 -7.81 -9.64 9.16
N ILE A 81 -8.37 -10.41 8.22
CA ILE A 81 -8.81 -11.79 8.47
C ILE A 81 -7.62 -12.64 8.94
N HIS A 82 -6.46 -12.47 8.30
CA HIS A 82 -5.26 -13.20 8.65
C HIS A 82 -4.75 -12.86 10.05
N ILE A 83 -4.67 -11.57 10.42
CA ILE A 83 -4.26 -11.13 11.75
C ILE A 83 -5.19 -11.69 12.85
N LEU A 84 -6.50 -11.62 12.64
CA LEU A 84 -7.47 -12.14 13.60
C LEU A 84 -7.32 -13.65 13.80
N ASN A 85 -7.19 -14.41 12.71
CA ASN A 85 -6.96 -15.85 12.78
C ASN A 85 -5.64 -16.20 13.47
N SER A 86 -4.55 -15.49 13.16
CA SER A 86 -3.26 -15.69 13.82
C SER A 86 -3.30 -15.35 15.30
N THR A 87 -4.04 -14.33 15.70
CA THR A 87 -4.20 -13.96 17.12
C THR A 87 -4.91 -15.08 17.90
N MET A 88 -5.90 -15.73 17.28
CA MET A 88 -6.61 -16.87 17.90
C MET A 88 -5.78 -18.15 17.94
N ILE A 89 -4.98 -18.43 16.91
CA ILE A 89 -4.33 -19.73 16.71
C ILE A 89 -2.84 -19.70 17.14
N SER A 90 -2.05 -18.81 16.56
CA SER A 90 -0.58 -18.82 16.69
C SER A 90 -0.06 -17.90 17.79
N LYS A 91 -0.85 -16.89 18.19
CA LYS A 91 -0.46 -15.79 19.09
C LYS A 91 0.78 -15.02 18.61
N LYS A 92 1.15 -15.13 17.33
CA LYS A 92 2.29 -14.44 16.70
C LYS A 92 1.87 -13.85 15.34
N PRO A 93 0.98 -12.85 15.32
CA PRO A 93 0.42 -12.31 14.09
C PRO A 93 1.47 -11.71 13.15
N GLU A 94 2.58 -11.16 13.68
CA GLU A 94 3.63 -10.50 12.89
C GLU A 94 4.38 -11.49 11.98
N LEU A 95 4.77 -12.64 12.52
CA LEU A 95 5.44 -13.71 11.75
C LEU A 95 4.53 -14.32 10.69
N ASP A 96 3.24 -14.39 10.98
CA ASP A 96 2.26 -14.96 10.07
C ASP A 96 1.92 -14.02 8.92
N MET A 97 2.02 -12.69 9.10
CA MET A 97 1.88 -11.72 8.02
C MET A 97 3.00 -11.86 6.98
N ILE A 98 4.24 -12.12 7.40
CA ILE A 98 5.33 -12.43 6.46
C ILE A 98 5.03 -13.73 5.69
N LYS A 99 4.52 -14.76 6.36
CA LYS A 99 4.13 -16.01 5.67
C LYS A 99 3.00 -15.78 4.66
N LEU A 100 2.06 -14.88 4.95
CA LEU A 100 0.99 -14.51 4.02
C LEU A 100 1.59 -13.89 2.74
N LEU A 101 2.55 -12.96 2.88
CA LEU A 101 3.24 -12.36 1.74
C LEU A 101 4.01 -13.41 0.92
N GLU A 102 4.74 -14.30 1.60
CA GLU A 102 5.49 -15.39 0.96
C GLU A 102 4.59 -16.33 0.15
N LYS A 103 3.42 -16.72 0.71
CA LYS A 103 2.42 -17.54 0.01
C LYS A 103 1.87 -16.88 -1.25
N ASN A 104 1.87 -15.55 -1.28
CA ASN A 104 1.44 -14.75 -2.44
C ASN A 104 2.62 -14.40 -3.37
N GLY A 105 3.80 -15.00 -3.17
CA GLY A 105 4.98 -14.82 -4.01
C GLY A 105 5.70 -13.49 -3.78
N ILE A 106 5.69 -12.97 -2.56
CA ILE A 106 6.44 -11.77 -2.15
C ILE A 106 7.45 -12.19 -1.09
N ASN A 107 8.74 -12.06 -1.39
CA ASN A 107 9.81 -12.51 -0.52
C ASN A 107 10.66 -11.34 -0.01
N LEU A 108 10.25 -10.79 1.13
CA LEU A 108 10.98 -9.72 1.80
C LEU A 108 12.27 -10.21 2.48
N LYS A 109 12.38 -11.51 2.79
CA LYS A 109 13.51 -12.07 3.57
C LYS A 109 14.85 -11.92 2.85
N LEU A 110 14.85 -11.97 1.52
CA LEU A 110 16.07 -11.89 0.72
C LEU A 110 16.57 -10.45 0.50
N LYS A 111 15.76 -9.45 0.88
CA LYS A 111 16.08 -8.04 0.70
C LYS A 111 16.86 -7.48 1.91
N ALA A 112 17.71 -6.50 1.65
CA ALA A 112 18.40 -5.78 2.72
C ALA A 112 17.38 -5.00 3.57
N LEU A 113 17.77 -4.67 4.82
CA LEU A 113 16.89 -3.91 5.70
C LEU A 113 16.51 -2.56 5.07
N ASP A 114 17.47 -1.88 4.45
CA ASP A 114 17.24 -0.57 3.82
C ASP A 114 16.21 -0.66 2.69
N ASP A 115 16.31 -1.69 1.83
CA ASP A 115 15.31 -1.93 0.76
C ASP A 115 13.91 -2.19 1.34
N VAL A 116 13.82 -2.94 2.45
CA VAL A 116 12.55 -3.21 3.12
C VAL A 116 11.98 -1.95 3.77
N ILE A 117 12.82 -1.09 4.34
CA ILE A 117 12.41 0.21 4.87
C ILE A 117 11.87 1.09 3.75
N GLU A 118 12.53 1.15 2.60
CA GLU A 118 12.06 1.94 1.45
C GLU A 118 10.71 1.44 0.92
N ILE A 119 10.53 0.12 0.81
CA ILE A 119 9.24 -0.49 0.44
C ILE A 119 8.15 -0.11 1.43
N ILE A 120 8.42 -0.23 2.74
CA ILE A 120 7.43 0.06 3.78
C ILE A 120 7.16 1.58 3.88
N ASP A 121 8.16 2.43 3.67
CA ASP A 121 8.00 3.89 3.61
C ASP A 121 7.08 4.28 2.45
N ALA A 122 7.32 3.73 1.26
CA ALA A 122 6.47 3.98 0.10
C ALA A 122 5.03 3.51 0.35
N ILE A 123 4.84 2.33 0.96
CA ILE A 123 3.52 1.84 1.35
C ILE A 123 2.84 2.79 2.34
N ILE A 124 3.53 3.15 3.42
CA ILE A 124 2.99 4.05 4.47
C ILE A 124 2.65 5.43 3.89
N HIS A 125 3.47 5.96 3.00
CA HIS A 125 3.19 7.22 2.32
C HIS A 125 1.95 7.08 1.42
N ILE A 126 1.79 5.96 0.70
CA ILE A 126 0.64 5.68 -0.15
C ILE A 126 -0.65 5.54 0.68
N THR A 127 -0.64 4.70 1.72
CA THR A 127 -1.85 4.26 2.42
C THR A 127 -2.22 5.15 3.60
N CYS A 128 -1.22 5.78 4.22
CA CYS A 128 -1.38 6.49 5.50
C CYS A 128 -0.88 7.95 5.45
N SER A 129 -0.39 8.41 4.28
CA SER A 129 0.25 9.74 4.14
C SER A 129 1.34 10.00 5.18
N GLY A 130 2.03 8.92 5.56
CA GLY A 130 3.02 8.88 6.64
C GLY A 130 4.44 8.68 6.12
N HIS A 131 5.36 8.41 7.04
CA HIS A 131 6.76 8.07 6.74
C HIS A 131 7.34 7.05 7.73
N VAL A 132 8.36 6.34 7.29
CA VAL A 132 9.19 5.43 8.08
C VAL A 132 10.60 5.99 8.14
N ASN A 133 11.15 6.12 9.34
CA ASN A 133 12.50 6.61 9.56
C ASN A 133 13.31 5.56 10.34
N LEU A 134 14.46 5.16 9.78
CA LEU A 134 15.42 4.29 10.43
C LEU A 134 16.53 5.15 11.07
N GLU A 135 16.57 5.18 12.40
CA GLU A 135 17.61 5.88 13.15
C GLU A 135 18.87 4.99 13.25
N ALA A 136 19.86 5.25 12.38
CA ALA A 136 21.10 4.46 12.31
C ALA A 136 21.85 4.34 13.65
N ASN A 137 21.80 5.38 14.49
CA ASN A 137 22.55 5.44 15.75
C ASN A 137 21.90 4.61 16.87
N THR A 138 20.57 4.50 16.87
CA THR A 138 19.80 3.90 17.97
C THR A 138 19.22 2.53 17.61
N LYS A 139 19.26 2.15 16.32
CA LYS A 139 18.55 0.99 15.77
C LYS A 139 17.06 1.01 16.12
N ASN A 140 16.50 2.21 16.17
CA ASN A 140 15.06 2.40 16.30
C ASN A 140 14.49 2.67 14.91
N ILE A 141 13.34 2.08 14.64
CA ILE A 141 12.51 2.47 13.51
C ILE A 141 11.31 3.22 14.05
N THR A 142 11.05 4.38 13.46
CA THR A 142 9.89 5.20 13.78
C THR A 142 8.97 5.24 12.58
N ILE A 143 7.71 4.88 12.77
CA ILE A 143 6.67 4.86 11.74
C ILE A 143 5.62 5.89 12.14
N GLU A 144 5.43 6.91 11.32
CA GLU A 144 4.45 7.97 11.54
C GLU A 144 3.35 7.88 10.50
N SER A 145 2.10 8.07 10.92
CA SER A 145 0.92 8.10 10.07
C SER A 145 0.10 9.34 10.40
N LYS A 146 -0.38 10.04 9.37
CA LYS A 146 -1.30 11.18 9.55
C LYS A 146 -2.73 10.75 9.87
N LEU A 147 -3.03 9.46 9.74
CA LEU A 147 -4.32 8.85 10.09
C LEU A 147 -4.29 8.35 11.54
N ASN A 148 -5.42 8.53 12.24
CA ASN A 148 -5.66 8.15 13.64
C ASN A 148 -6.71 7.02 13.77
N SER A 149 -6.54 5.93 13.02
CA SER A 149 -7.49 4.81 12.95
C SER A 149 -6.86 3.41 12.86
N GLY A 150 -5.57 3.27 13.14
CA GLY A 150 -4.81 2.02 13.18
C GLY A 150 -4.37 1.52 11.80
N HIS A 151 -4.57 2.29 10.72
CA HIS A 151 -4.20 1.88 9.36
C HIS A 151 -2.69 1.68 9.17
N SER A 152 -1.87 2.21 10.08
CA SER A 152 -0.42 2.00 10.08
C SER A 152 -0.01 0.60 10.57
N LEU A 153 -0.84 -0.04 11.41
CA LEU A 153 -0.50 -1.24 12.17
C LEU A 153 -0.19 -2.48 11.30
N PRO A 154 -0.90 -2.78 10.20
CA PRO A 154 -0.56 -3.93 9.36
C PRO A 154 0.86 -3.85 8.80
N TRP A 155 1.31 -2.63 8.45
CA TRP A 155 2.65 -2.39 7.92
C TRP A 155 3.72 -2.47 9.01
N VAL A 156 3.41 -1.97 10.22
CA VAL A 156 4.23 -2.19 11.42
C VAL A 156 4.42 -3.69 11.65
N SER A 157 3.35 -4.50 11.61
CA SER A 157 3.42 -5.95 11.82
C SER A 157 4.26 -6.67 10.77
N ILE A 158 4.23 -6.22 9.51
CA ILE A 158 5.09 -6.74 8.44
C ILE A 158 6.55 -6.42 8.74
N LEU A 159 6.87 -5.16 9.07
CA LEU A 159 8.24 -4.75 9.35
C LEU A 159 8.80 -5.46 10.60
N ASP A 160 7.98 -5.58 11.64
CA ASP A 160 8.34 -6.32 12.85
C ASP A 160 8.57 -7.81 12.57
N GLY A 161 7.66 -8.44 11.82
CA GLY A 161 7.79 -9.83 11.39
C GLY A 161 9.05 -10.09 10.55
N TYR A 162 9.42 -9.14 9.67
CA TYR A 162 10.67 -9.21 8.91
C TYR A 162 11.89 -9.17 9.84
N LEU A 163 11.94 -8.22 10.78
CA LEU A 163 13.04 -8.07 11.74
C LEU A 163 13.19 -9.33 12.60
N GLN A 164 12.09 -9.85 13.13
CA GLN A 164 12.09 -11.10 13.90
C GLN A 164 12.60 -12.29 13.07
N LYS A 165 12.21 -12.40 11.78
CA LYS A 165 12.74 -13.45 10.88
C LYS A 165 14.23 -13.32 10.58
N GLN A 166 14.79 -12.11 10.63
CA GLN A 166 16.24 -11.88 10.52
C GLN A 166 17.00 -12.15 11.84
N GLY A 167 16.29 -12.58 12.89
CA GLY A 167 16.88 -12.92 14.18
C GLY A 167 17.02 -11.74 15.14
N TYR A 168 16.42 -10.58 14.83
CA TYR A 168 16.38 -9.46 15.75
C TYR A 168 15.31 -9.65 16.83
N LYS A 169 15.60 -9.17 18.04
CA LYS A 169 14.59 -9.02 19.09
C LYS A 169 14.03 -7.62 19.03
N THR A 170 12.72 -7.51 18.84
CA THR A 170 12.03 -6.24 18.67
C THR A 170 11.13 -5.91 19.86
N ARG A 171 10.93 -4.62 20.10
CA ARG A 171 9.90 -4.11 21.03
C ARG A 171 9.14 -2.99 20.33
N VAL A 172 7.85 -3.21 20.12
CA VAL A 172 6.95 -2.27 19.45
C VAL A 172 6.20 -1.45 20.51
N VAL A 173 6.18 -0.12 20.36
CA VAL A 173 5.41 0.81 21.19
C VAL A 173 4.57 1.67 20.28
N TYR A 174 3.25 1.59 20.43
CA TYR A 174 2.28 2.37 19.68
C TYR A 174 1.81 3.58 20.50
N GLN A 175 1.76 4.74 19.87
CA GLN A 175 1.24 5.99 20.43
C GLN A 175 0.23 6.58 19.45
N ASN A 176 -0.96 6.90 19.96
CA ASN A 176 -2.00 7.58 19.20
C ASN A 176 -2.26 8.96 19.84
N ASN A 177 -2.19 10.01 19.05
CA ASN A 177 -2.54 11.36 19.47
C ASN A 177 -3.56 11.96 18.51
N SER A 178 -4.73 12.33 19.04
CA SER A 178 -5.86 12.88 18.28
C SER A 178 -5.48 14.04 17.35
N ASN A 179 -4.46 14.83 17.71
CA ASN A 179 -4.06 16.03 16.97
C ASN A 179 -2.78 15.86 16.13
N LYS A 180 -2.00 14.80 16.35
CA LYS A 180 -0.66 14.63 15.73
C LYS A 180 -0.52 13.40 14.85
N GLY A 181 -1.51 12.52 14.80
CA GLY A 181 -1.41 11.26 14.08
C GLY A 181 -0.98 10.10 14.97
N GLU A 182 -0.72 8.98 14.33
CA GLU A 182 -0.20 7.77 14.94
C GLU A 182 1.30 7.70 14.80
N LYS A 183 1.95 7.23 15.86
CA LYS A 183 3.39 7.03 15.89
C LYS A 183 3.70 5.68 16.52
N THR A 184 4.45 4.87 15.80
CA THR A 184 4.92 3.57 16.28
C THR A 184 6.43 3.55 16.32
N HIS A 185 6.97 3.10 17.44
CA HIS A 185 8.41 2.91 17.62
C HIS A 185 8.71 1.42 17.70
N ILE A 186 9.62 0.94 16.84
CA ILE A 186 10.16 -0.41 16.89
C ILE A 186 11.61 -0.29 17.34
N LYS A 187 11.89 -0.73 18.57
CA LYS A 187 13.25 -0.81 19.10
C LYS A 187 13.87 -2.15 18.71
N ILE A 188 15.01 -2.13 18.03
CA ILE A 188 15.75 -3.33 17.65
C ILE A 188 16.87 -3.61 18.66
N SER A 189 16.92 -4.84 19.14
CA SER A 189 18.04 -5.37 19.93
C SER A 189 18.63 -6.58 19.22
N LYS A 190 19.98 -6.68 19.22
CA LYS A 190 20.65 -7.92 18.78
C LYS A 190 20.45 -8.98 19.87
N ASN A 191 20.17 -10.20 19.44
CA ASN A 191 20.24 -11.38 20.29
C ASN A 191 21.68 -11.68 20.69
#